data_AF-A0A249L559-F1
#
_entry.id   AF-A0A249L559-F1
#
_cell.length_a   1.000
_cell.length_b   1.000
_cell.length_c   1.000
_cell.angle_alpha   90.00
_cell.angle_beta   90.00
_cell.angle_gamma   90.00
#
_symmetry.space_group_name_H-M   'P 1'
#
loop_
_entity.id
_entity.type
_entity.pdbx_description
1 polymer ?
#
loop_
_entity_poly.entity_id
_entity_poly.type
_entity_poly.pdbx_seq_one_letter_code
_entity_poly.pdbx_strand_id
1 'polypeptide(L)'
;MRVLAVAVLTMESILMGFALLIAKDDASVNEIILGAVLAILFIFNAGLLKRKGGYLLGSFLQIFLIGYGLVVPHMYYMGGVFATLWIIAILLGRRGEAIKASLIAQRDKNGPN
;
A
#
# COMPACT_ATOMS: atom_id res chain seq x y z
N MET A 1 -9.67 -4.25 -9.77
CA MET A 1 -8.28 -4.59 -10.19
C MET A 1 -7.34 -4.25 -9.05
N ARG A 2 -6.64 -5.25 -8.49
CA ARG A 2 -5.94 -5.13 -7.20
C ARG A 2 -4.43 -4.85 -7.33
N VAL A 3 -3.90 -4.97 -8.54
CA VAL A 3 -2.46 -4.89 -8.85
C VAL A 3 -1.87 -3.55 -8.44
N LEU A 4 -2.58 -2.44 -8.65
CA LEU A 4 -2.10 -1.10 -8.29
C LEU A 4 -1.88 -0.96 -6.78
N ALA A 5 -2.80 -1.47 -5.96
CA ALA A 5 -2.69 -1.38 -4.51
C ALA A 5 -1.58 -2.31 -3.97
N VAL A 6 -1.39 -3.49 -4.59
CA VAL A 6 -0.25 -4.36 -4.27
C VAL A 6 1.08 -3.67 -4.61
N ALA A 7 1.17 -3.05 -5.78
CA ALA A 7 2.38 -2.34 -6.21
C ALA A 7 2.76 -1.20 -5.25
N VAL A 8 1.77 -0.43 -4.78
CA VAL A 8 1.98 0.62 -3.76
C VAL A 8 2.60 0.02 -2.49
N LEU A 9 1.97 -0.99 -1.89
CA LEU A 9 2.47 -1.62 -0.66
C LEU A 9 3.85 -2.26 -0.81
N THR A 10 4.14 -2.84 -1.98
CA THR A 10 5.47 -3.42 -2.27
C THR A 10 6.55 -2.34 -2.38
N MET A 11 6.25 -1.21 -3.02
CA MET A 11 7.20 -0.10 -3.10
C MET A 11 7.43 0.56 -1.74
N GLU A 12 6.40 0.61 -0.88
CA GLU A 12 6.53 1.09 0.50
C GLU A 12 7.42 0.22 1.36
N SER A 13 7.38 -1.11 1.20
CA SER A 13 8.28 -1.98 1.96
C SER A 13 9.75 -1.77 1.59
N ILE A 14 10.04 -1.54 0.30
CA ILE A 14 11.39 -1.18 -0.17
C ILE A 14 11.80 0.18 0.40
N LEU A 15 10.90 1.15 0.37
CA LEU A 15 11.13 2.47 0.94
C LEU A 15 11.44 2.42 2.44
N MET A 16 10.74 1.57 3.20
CA MET A 16 11.05 1.33 4.61
C MET A 16 12.46 0.73 4.80
N GLY A 17 12.90 -0.13 3.87
CA GLY A 17 14.28 -0.62 3.85
C GLY A 17 15.30 0.52 3.72
N PHE A 18 15.07 1.49 2.84
CA PHE A 18 15.93 2.67 2.73
C PHE A 18 15.84 3.59 3.95
N ALA A 19 14.64 3.76 4.52
CA ALA A 19 14.45 4.56 5.73
C ALA A 19 15.22 3.99 6.92
N LEU A 20 15.33 2.65 7.03
CA LEU A 20 16.15 1.99 8.04
C LEU A 20 17.65 2.22 7.83
N LEU A 21 18.12 2.25 6.58
CA LEU A 21 19.53 2.58 6.29
C LEU A 21 19.87 4.01 6.72
N ILE A 22 18.95 4.95 6.52
CA ILE A 22 19.10 6.35 6.97
C ILE A 22 19.07 6.42 8.50
N ALA A 23 18.18 5.66 9.14
CA ALA A 23 18.02 5.66 10.60
C ALA A 23 19.17 4.94 11.34
N LYS A 24 19.96 4.10 10.67
CA LYS A 24 20.95 3.20 11.28
C LYS A 24 21.92 3.87 12.25
N ASP A 25 22.39 5.07 11.93
CA ASP A 25 23.49 5.72 12.66
C ASP A 25 22.99 6.68 13.76
N ASP A 26 21.77 7.22 13.62
CA ASP A 26 21.21 8.24 14.53
C ASP A 26 20.03 7.73 15.39
N ALA A 27 19.37 6.64 15.00
CA ALA A 27 18.16 6.16 15.65
C ALA A 27 18.44 5.10 16.73
N SER A 28 17.54 5.05 17.72
CA SER A 28 17.54 4.02 18.75
C SER A 28 17.28 2.63 18.17
N VAL A 29 17.82 1.59 18.83
CA VAL A 29 17.55 0.19 18.49
C VAL A 29 16.04 -0.09 18.42
N ASN A 30 15.25 0.54 19.29
CA ASN A 30 13.79 0.37 19.30
C ASN A 30 13.13 0.94 18.04
N GLU A 31 13.64 2.04 17.51
CA GLU A 31 13.12 2.70 16.31
C GLU A 31 13.45 1.89 15.05
N ILE A 32 14.66 1.33 14.99
CA ILE A 32 15.09 0.42 13.92
C ILE A 32 14.23 -0.85 13.92
N ILE A 33 13.96 -1.44 15.09
CA ILE A 33 13.06 -2.60 15.20
C ILE A 33 11.65 -2.23 14.72
N LEU A 34 11.13 -1.07 15.12
CA LEU A 34 9.82 -0.57 14.69
C LEU A 34 9.72 -0.46 13.16
N GLY A 35 10.74 0.15 12.52
CA GLY A 35 10.77 0.27 11.06
C GLY A 35 10.89 -1.08 10.35
N ALA A 36 11.67 -2.02 10.89
CA ALA A 36 11.79 -3.37 10.34
C ALA A 36 10.48 -4.16 10.42
N VAL A 37 9.78 -4.07 11.57
CA VAL A 37 8.45 -4.68 11.74
C VAL A 37 7.46 -4.08 10.74
N LEU A 38 7.47 -2.76 10.56
CA LEU A 38 6.61 -2.09 9.57
C LEU A 38 6.89 -2.57 8.14
N ALA A 39 8.16 -2.68 7.73
CA ALA A 39 8.53 -3.19 6.42
C ALA A 39 7.97 -4.59 6.15
N ILE A 40 8.05 -5.49 7.14
CA ILE A 40 7.50 -6.85 7.05
C ILE A 40 5.97 -6.81 6.96
N LEU A 41 5.30 -5.97 7.76
CA LEU A 41 3.85 -5.81 7.73
C LEU A 41 3.35 -5.30 6.36
N PHE A 42 4.08 -4.40 5.71
CA PHE A 42 3.78 -3.94 4.35
C PHE A 42 3.80 -5.10 3.34
N ILE A 43 4.84 -5.94 3.36
CA ILE A 43 4.95 -7.13 2.50
C ILE A 43 3.80 -8.11 2.79
N PHE A 44 3.54 -8.37 4.08
CA PHE A 44 2.49 -9.30 4.48
C PHE A 44 1.10 -8.82 4.05
N ASN A 45 0.83 -7.52 4.19
CA ASN A 45 -0.42 -6.92 3.75
C ASN A 45 -0.57 -6.95 2.22
N ALA A 46 0.51 -6.75 1.46
CA ALA A 46 0.50 -6.90 0.01
C ALA A 46 0.01 -8.30 -0.42
N GLY A 47 0.38 -9.35 0.32
CA GLY A 47 -0.15 -10.71 0.14
C GLY A 47 -1.62 -10.87 0.57
N LEU A 48 -2.06 -10.14 1.60
CA LEU A 48 -3.41 -10.19 2.17
C LEU A 48 -4.49 -9.43 1.39
N LEU A 49 -4.11 -8.60 0.41
CA LEU A 49 -5.04 -7.88 -0.48
C LEU A 49 -6.00 -8.79 -1.28
N LYS A 50 -5.82 -10.11 -1.21
CA LYS A 50 -6.80 -11.09 -1.69
C LYS A 50 -8.14 -11.03 -0.93
N ARG A 51 -8.17 -10.51 0.31
CA ARG A 51 -9.38 -10.40 1.15
C ARG A 51 -9.83 -8.94 1.32
N LYS A 52 -11.13 -8.70 1.52
CA LYS A 52 -11.70 -7.35 1.75
C LYS A 52 -11.01 -6.59 2.90
N GLY A 53 -10.52 -7.31 3.92
CA GLY A 53 -9.79 -6.74 5.05
C GLY A 53 -8.41 -6.15 4.72
N GLY A 54 -7.75 -6.58 3.63
CA GLY A 54 -6.41 -6.09 3.27
C GLY A 54 -6.38 -4.61 2.89
N TYR A 55 -7.50 -4.08 2.36
CA TYR A 55 -7.63 -2.66 2.09
C TYR A 55 -7.75 -1.83 3.38
N LEU A 56 -8.46 -2.34 4.39
CA LEU A 56 -8.57 -1.65 5.67
C LEU A 56 -7.22 -1.66 6.40
N LEU A 57 -6.56 -2.81 6.41
CA LEU A 57 -5.24 -2.96 7.03
C LEU A 57 -4.17 -2.11 6.33
N GLY A 58 -4.24 -1.99 5.00
CA GLY A 58 -3.35 -1.09 4.24
C GLY A 58 -3.55 0.39 4.59
N SER A 59 -4.80 0.84 4.75
CA SER A 59 -5.07 2.21 5.21
C SER A 59 -4.57 2.48 6.63
N PHE A 60 -4.59 1.49 7.52
CA PHE A 60 -3.95 1.63 8.83
C PHE A 60 -2.43 1.72 8.70
N LEU A 61 -1.82 0.87 7.88
CA LEU A 61 -0.37 0.89 7.65
C LEU A 61 0.11 2.23 7.08
N GLN A 62 -0.69 2.92 6.25
CA GLN A 62 -0.37 4.27 5.79
C GLN A 62 -0.15 5.26 6.94
N ILE A 63 -0.99 5.21 7.97
CA ILE A 63 -0.87 6.09 9.14
C ILE A 63 0.45 5.79 9.87
N PHE A 64 0.80 4.51 10.02
CA PHE A 64 2.06 4.14 10.65
C PHE A 64 3.29 4.52 9.82
N LEU A 65 3.22 4.44 8.48
CA LEU A 65 4.27 4.90 7.60
C LEU A 65 4.55 6.39 7.74
N ILE A 66 3.49 7.20 7.74
CA ILE A 66 3.59 8.65 7.96
C ILE A 66 4.09 8.92 9.39
N GLY A 67 3.65 8.13 10.37
CA GLY A 67 4.12 8.21 11.76
C GLY A 67 5.62 7.93 11.91
N TYR A 68 6.21 7.09 11.05
CA TYR A 68 7.66 6.87 11.00
C TYR A 68 8.45 8.12 10.58
N GLY A 69 7.77 9.16 10.08
CA GLY A 69 8.28 10.53 9.94
C GLY A 69 8.89 11.10 11.21
N LEU A 70 8.48 10.64 12.39
CA LEU A 70 9.08 11.08 13.66
C LEU A 70 10.54 10.63 13.81
N VAL A 71 10.89 9.47 13.25
CA VAL A 71 12.26 8.93 13.26
C VAL A 71 13.05 9.47 12.08
N VAL A 72 12.44 9.46 10.90
CA VAL A 72 13.07 9.94 9.65
C VAL A 72 12.18 11.03 9.03
N PRO A 73 12.44 12.32 9.26
CA PRO A 73 11.55 13.41 8.81
C PRO A 73 11.16 13.39 7.33
N HIS A 74 12.06 12.92 6.46
CA HIS A 74 11.82 12.75 5.02
C HIS A 74 10.65 11.80 4.70
N MET A 75 10.29 10.91 5.64
CA MET A 75 9.17 9.99 5.50
C MET A 75 7.80 10.67 5.55
N TYR A 76 7.68 11.87 6.09
CA TYR A 76 6.42 12.63 5.98
C TYR A 76 6.09 12.94 4.52
N TYR A 77 7.10 13.38 3.76
CA TYR A 77 6.93 13.65 2.34
C TYR A 77 6.64 12.36 1.57
N MET A 78 7.48 11.34 1.75
CA MET A 78 7.31 10.07 1.03
C MET A 78 6.01 9.36 1.40
N GLY A 79 5.67 9.28 2.68
CA GLY A 79 4.42 8.73 3.18
C GLY A 79 3.19 9.48 2.63
N GLY A 80 3.27 10.81 2.49
CA GLY A 80 2.21 11.59 1.84
C GLY A 80 2.00 11.23 0.37
N VAL A 81 3.09 11.07 -0.39
CA VAL A 81 3.03 10.63 -1.79
C VAL A 81 2.42 9.23 -1.90
N PHE A 82 2.88 8.29 -1.08
CA PHE A 82 2.38 6.92 -1.10
C PHE A 82 0.94 6.80 -0.62
N ALA A 83 0.53 7.54 0.41
CA ALA A 83 -0.86 7.63 0.83
C ALA A 83 -1.77 8.18 -0.27
N THR A 84 -1.30 9.17 -1.04
CA THR A 84 -2.02 9.69 -2.20
C THR A 84 -2.18 8.61 -3.28
N LEU A 85 -1.09 7.91 -3.61
CA LEU A 85 -1.11 6.79 -4.57
C LEU A 85 -2.02 5.65 -4.09
N TRP A 86 -2.04 5.36 -2.79
CA TRP A 86 -2.91 4.35 -2.16
C TRP A 86 -4.39 4.69 -2.35
N ILE A 87 -4.77 5.94 -2.06
CA ILE A 87 -6.15 6.41 -2.25
C ILE A 87 -6.53 6.31 -3.74
N ILE A 88 -5.66 6.77 -4.64
CA ILE A 88 -5.89 6.68 -6.09
C ILE A 88 -6.03 5.22 -6.53
N ALA A 89 -5.19 4.31 -6.02
CA ALA A 89 -5.25 2.89 -6.35
C ALA A 89 -6.58 2.26 -5.90
N ILE A 90 -7.11 2.63 -4.73
CA ILE A 90 -8.43 2.18 -4.26
C ILE A 90 -9.54 2.73 -5.16
N LEU A 91 -9.53 4.03 -5.47
CA LEU A 91 -10.54 4.66 -6.31
C LEU A 91 -10.56 4.07 -7.73
N LEU A 92 -9.39 3.93 -8.34
CA LEU A 92 -9.25 3.40 -9.69
C LEU A 92 -9.55 1.88 -9.72
N GLY A 93 -9.19 1.16 -8.66
CA GLY A 93 -9.54 -0.24 -8.48
C GLY A 93 -11.05 -0.48 -8.52
N ARG A 94 -11.84 0.37 -7.83
CA ARG A 94 -13.32 0.33 -7.83
C ARG A 94 -13.91 0.67 -9.20
N ARG A 95 -13.40 1.72 -9.85
CA ARG A 95 -13.85 2.11 -11.21
C ARG A 95 -13.57 1.04 -12.25
N GLY A 96 -12.38 0.42 -12.20
CA GLY A 96 -12.01 -0.66 -13.10
C GLY A 96 -12.87 -1.92 -12.92
N GLU A 97 -13.30 -2.24 -11.68
CA GLU A 97 -14.21 -3.37 -11.45
C GLU A 97 -15.62 -3.11 -11.95
N ALA A 98 -16.11 -1.87 -11.82
CA ALA A 98 -17.41 -1.47 -12.38
C ALA A 98 -17.42 -1.60 -13.92
N ILE A 99 -16.37 -1.12 -14.60
CA ILE A 99 -16.25 -1.24 -16.07
C ILE A 99 -16.14 -2.71 -16.50
N LYS A 100 -15.34 -3.51 -15.79
CA LYS A 100 -15.21 -4.94 -16.11
C LYS A 100 -16.55 -5.68 -15.93
N ALA A 101 -17.32 -5.35 -14.88
CA ALA A 101 -18.64 -5.91 -14.66
C ALA A 101 -19.63 -5.53 -15.77
N SER A 102 -19.63 -4.26 -16.22
CA SER A 102 -20.49 -3.84 -17.33
C SER A 102 -20.11 -4.49 -18.66
N LEU A 103 -18.83 -4.71 -18.92
CA LEU A 103 -18.36 -5.40 -20.14
C LEU A 103 -18.76 -6.88 -20.15
N ILE A 104 -18.68 -7.57 -19.01
CA ILE A 104 -19.13 -8.97 -18.90
C ILE A 104 -20.64 -9.07 -19.13
N ALA A 105 -21.44 -8.18 -18.51
CA ALA A 105 -22.89 -8.14 -18.70
C ALA A 105 -23.30 -7.84 -20.16
N GLN A 106 -22.55 -6.99 -20.86
CA GLN A 106 -22.76 -6.73 -22.29
C GLN A 106 -22.37 -7.92 -23.17
N ARG A 107 -21.29 -8.63 -22.83
CA ARG A 107 -20.86 -9.85 -23.54
C ARG A 107 -21.88 -10.98 -23.40
N ASP A 108 -22.44 -11.17 -22.20
CA ASP A 108 -23.47 -12.19 -21.96
C ASP A 108 -24.78 -11.88 -22.70
N LYS A 109 -25.13 -10.59 -22.85
CA LYS A 109 -26.28 -10.17 -23.69
C LYS A 109 -26.07 -10.36 -25.19
N ASN A 110 -24.82 -10.40 -25.65
CA ASN A 110 -24.45 -10.55 -27.06
C ASN A 110 -23.90 -11.96 -27.38
N GLY A 111 -24.08 -12.94 -26.48
CA GLY A 111 -23.72 -14.35 -26.70
C GLY A 111 -24.60 -15.02 -27.76
N PRO A 112 -24.08 -16.03 -28.49
CA PRO A 112 -24.52 -16.37 -29.84
C PRO A 112 -25.92 -17.00 -29.89
N ASN A 113 -26.76 -16.46 -30.78
CA ASN A 113 -27.92 -17.17 -31.34
C ASN A 113 -27.45 -18.33 -32.23
#